data_AF-A0A3C0SMR1-F1
#
_entry.id   AF-A0A3C0SMR1-F1
#
_cell.length_a   1.000
_cell.length_b   1.000
_cell.length_c   1.000
_cell.angle_alpha   90.00
_cell.angle_beta   90.00
_cell.angle_gamma   90.00
#
_symmetry.space_group_name_H-M   'P 1'
#
loop_
_entity.id
_entity.type
_entity.pdbx_description
1 polymer ?
#
loop_
_entity_poly.entity_id
_entity_poly.type
_entity_poly.pdbx_seq_one_letter_code
_entity_poly.pdbx_strand_id
1 'polypeptide(L)'
;PAILIAVSLHEFAHGYVSYKLGDPTPKATGRLSLNPLAHLDPVGTLCLLLFYFGWAKPVQVNPYYYKDKRKGMALVGLAGPMMNFLIALICAFAMEIILKMTGG
;
A
#
# COMPACT_ATOMS: atom_id res chain seq x y z
N PRO A 1 -11.11 -10.11 -1.46
CA PRO A 1 -10.21 -10.05 -0.28
C PRO A 1 -8.74 -9.74 -0.65
N ALA A 2 -8.15 -10.39 -1.65
CA ALA A 2 -6.74 -10.20 -2.03
C ALA A 2 -6.40 -8.76 -2.49
N ILE A 3 -7.29 -8.10 -3.25
CA ILE A 3 -7.10 -6.73 -3.73
C ILE A 3 -6.96 -5.74 -2.56
N LEU A 4 -7.76 -5.90 -1.50
CA LEU A 4 -7.68 -5.03 -0.32
C LEU A 4 -6.32 -5.13 0.36
N ILE A 5 -5.75 -6.34 0.47
CA ILE A 5 -4.44 -6.55 1.06
C ILE A 5 -3.35 -5.93 0.17
N ALA A 6 -3.40 -6.17 -1.14
CA ALA A 6 -2.45 -5.61 -2.08
C ALA A 6 -2.46 -4.07 -2.08
N VAL A 7 -3.64 -3.46 -2.15
CA VAL A 7 -3.81 -2.00 -2.09
C VAL A 7 -3.36 -1.43 -0.73
N SER A 8 -3.66 -2.11 0.38
CA SER A 8 -3.23 -1.66 1.70
C SER A 8 -1.71 -1.66 1.84
N LEU A 9 -1.04 -2.71 1.36
CA LEU A 9 0.42 -2.78 1.34
C LEU A 9 1.04 -1.75 0.36
N HIS A 10 0.38 -1.50 -0.77
CA HIS A 10 0.78 -0.47 -1.74
C HIS A 10 0.79 0.94 -1.12
N GLU A 11 -0.32 1.33 -0.48
CA GLU A 11 -0.45 2.61 0.21
C GLU A 11 0.49 2.71 1.43
N PHE A 12 0.65 1.60 2.15
CA PHE A 12 1.63 1.50 3.23
C PHE A 12 3.06 1.74 2.72
N ALA A 13 3.43 1.20 1.55
CA ALA A 13 4.76 1.39 0.97
C ALA A 13 5.03 2.85 0.62
N HIS A 14 4.05 3.55 0.04
CA HIS A 14 4.12 4.99 -0.19
C HIS A 14 4.35 5.77 1.11
N GLY A 15 3.54 5.48 2.15
CA GLY A 15 3.68 6.10 3.46
C GLY A 15 5.02 5.80 4.14
N TYR A 16 5.50 4.56 4.04
CA TYR A 16 6.75 4.10 4.64
C TYR A 16 7.97 4.77 4.01
N VAL A 17 8.01 4.85 2.68
CA VAL A 17 9.09 5.54 1.97
C VAL A 17 9.06 7.05 2.27
N SER A 18 7.88 7.68 2.30
CA SER A 18 7.75 9.09 2.69
C SER A 18 8.27 9.33 4.11
N TYR A 19 7.88 8.46 5.06
CA TYR A 19 8.37 8.53 6.44
C TYR A 19 9.89 8.38 6.54
N LYS A 20 10.47 7.45 5.78
CA LYS A 20 11.93 7.25 5.72
C LYS A 20 12.65 8.45 5.10
N LEU A 21 12.00 9.20 4.21
CA LEU A 21 12.50 10.46 3.66
C LEU A 21 12.37 11.66 4.61
N GLY A 22 11.78 11.46 5.80
CA GLY A 22 11.71 12.46 6.86
C GLY A 22 10.33 13.08 7.08
N ASP A 23 9.30 12.65 6.33
CA ASP A 23 7.93 13.16 6.47
C ASP A 23 7.19 12.47 7.63
N PRO A 24 6.82 13.18 8.71
CA PRO A 24 6.10 12.59 9.83
C PRO A 24 4.60 12.35 9.53
N THR A 25 4.05 12.91 8.44
CA THR A 25 2.61 12.90 8.12
C THR A 25 2.01 11.50 8.06
N PRO A 26 2.61 10.50 7.38
CA PRO A 26 2.04 9.15 7.30
C PRO A 26 1.98 8.47 8.68
N LYS A 27 2.95 8.75 9.55
CA LYS A 27 2.96 8.22 10.93
C LYS A 27 1.92 8.92 11.79
N ALA A 28 1.86 10.26 11.73
CA ALA A 28 0.93 11.08 12.51
C ALA A 28 -0.54 10.80 12.17
N THR A 29 -0.83 10.46 10.90
CA THR A 29 -2.18 10.12 10.43
C THR A 29 -2.54 8.64 10.62
N GLY A 30 -1.67 7.85 11.27
CA GLY A 30 -1.90 6.41 11.50
C GLY A 30 -1.86 5.56 10.22
N ARG A 31 -1.29 6.08 9.13
CA ARG A 31 -1.22 5.42 7.80
C ARG A 31 -0.04 4.46 7.66
N LEU A 32 0.79 4.32 8.67
CA LEU A 32 1.80 3.25 8.79
C LEU A 32 1.23 1.99 9.46
N SER A 33 -0.02 1.63 9.12
CA SER A 33 -0.70 0.45 9.66
C SER A 33 -0.87 -0.60 8.58
N LEU A 34 -0.63 -1.86 8.90
CA LEU A 34 -0.95 -2.98 8.00
C LEU A 34 -2.44 -3.35 8.03
N ASN A 35 -3.23 -2.66 8.84
CA ASN A 35 -4.66 -2.92 8.93
C ASN A 35 -5.37 -2.40 7.66
N PRO A 36 -5.94 -3.27 6.82
CA PRO A 36 -6.64 -2.86 5.60
C PRO A 36 -7.87 -2.01 5.91
N LEU A 37 -8.50 -2.20 7.07
CA LEU A 37 -9.64 -1.39 7.51
C LEU A 37 -9.24 0.06 7.81
N ALA A 38 -8.00 0.31 8.21
CA ALA A 38 -7.51 1.68 8.44
C ALA A 38 -7.35 2.48 7.13
N HIS A 39 -7.29 1.77 5.99
CA HIS A 39 -7.12 2.33 4.66
C HIS A 39 -8.45 2.48 3.90
N LEU A 40 -9.53 1.91 4.43
CA LEU A 40 -10.87 2.07 3.86
C LEU A 40 -11.44 3.46 4.17
N ASP A 41 -12.07 4.06 3.17
CA ASP A 41 -12.95 5.21 3.37
C ASP A 41 -14.35 4.69 3.76
N PRO A 42 -14.96 5.13 4.87
CA PRO A 42 -16.31 4.72 5.25
C PRO A 42 -17.35 4.99 4.15
N VAL A 43 -17.21 6.12 3.44
CA VAL A 43 -18.09 6.48 2.33
C VAL A 43 -17.80 5.60 1.12
N GLY A 44 -16.52 5.43 0.77
CA GLY A 44 -16.10 4.55 -0.31
C GLY A 44 -16.51 3.09 -0.10
N THR A 45 -16.49 2.63 1.15
CA THR A 45 -16.91 1.27 1.55
C THR A 45 -18.42 1.13 1.44
N LEU A 46 -19.19 2.14 1.86
CA LEU A 46 -20.64 2.16 1.71
C LEU A 46 -21.04 2.16 0.23
N CYS A 47 -20.36 2.96 -0.59
CA CYS A 47 -20.57 2.95 -2.04
C CYS A 47 -20.24 1.60 -2.67
N LEU A 48 -19.16 0.93 -2.21
CA LEU A 48 -18.82 -0.41 -2.68
C LEU A 48 -19.96 -1.41 -2.41
N LEU A 49 -20.59 -1.32 -1.23
CA LEU A 49 -21.68 -2.23 -0.85
C LEU A 49 -22.98 -1.95 -1.61
N LEU A 50 -23.30 -0.68 -1.88
CA LEU A 50 -24.56 -0.29 -2.51
C LEU A 50 -24.51 -0.25 -4.04
N PHE A 51 -23.37 0.13 -4.61
CA PHE A 51 -23.21 0.44 -6.03
C PHE A 51 -22.11 -0.40 -6.70
N TYR A 52 -21.48 -1.32 -5.97
CA TYR A 52 -20.33 -2.11 -6.46
C TYR A 52 -19.14 -1.24 -6.92
N PHE A 53 -19.09 0.02 -6.49
CA PHE A 53 -18.06 1.00 -6.83
C PHE A 53 -17.59 1.71 -5.57
N GLY A 54 -16.28 1.70 -5.30
CA GLY A 54 -15.70 2.29 -4.11
C GLY A 54 -14.23 2.60 -4.26
N TRP A 55 -13.69 3.40 -3.34
CA TRP A 55 -12.28 3.83 -3.32
C TRP A 55 -11.68 3.68 -1.93
N ALA A 56 -10.36 3.57 -1.87
CA ALA A 56 -9.60 3.60 -0.63
C ALA A 56 -9.25 5.05 -0.26
N LYS A 57 -8.99 5.29 1.03
CA LYS A 57 -8.52 6.59 1.50
C LYS A 57 -7.00 6.70 1.26
N PRO A 58 -6.54 7.59 0.36
CA PRO A 58 -5.14 7.65 -0.05
C PRO A 58 -4.22 8.09 1.09
N VAL A 59 -2.96 7.63 1.06
CA VAL A 59 -1.94 8.11 2.00
C VAL A 59 -1.56 9.56 1.70
N GLN A 60 -1.48 10.37 2.75
CA GLN A 60 -1.01 11.75 2.63
C GLN A 60 0.50 11.81 2.82
N VAL A 61 1.18 12.46 1.88
CA VAL A 61 2.63 12.68 1.91
C VAL A 61 2.94 14.16 1.77
N ASN A 62 3.99 14.62 2.44
CA ASN A 62 4.41 16.01 2.43
C ASN A 62 5.85 16.15 1.90
N PRO A 63 6.03 16.59 0.63
CA PRO A 63 7.34 16.70 0.01
C PRO A 63 8.25 17.80 0.57
N TYR A 64 7.72 18.71 1.39
CA TYR A 64 8.52 19.77 1.99
C TYR A 64 9.54 19.25 3.00
N TYR A 65 9.35 18.03 3.53
CA TYR A 65 10.31 17.38 4.42
C TYR A 65 11.47 16.69 3.68
N TYR A 66 11.37 16.52 2.36
CA TYR A 66 12.39 15.78 1.60
C TYR A 66 13.62 16.67 1.32
N LYS A 67 14.83 16.10 1.44
CA LYS A 67 16.08 16.77 1.06
C LYS A 67 16.09 17.21 -0.42
N ASP A 68 15.59 16.34 -1.29
CA ASP A 68 15.37 16.63 -2.71
C ASP A 68 13.92 16.27 -3.04
N LYS A 69 13.10 17.29 -3.30
CA LYS A 69 11.66 17.14 -3.52
C LYS A 69 11.35 16.25 -4.73
N ARG A 70 12.14 16.38 -5.81
CA ARG A 70 11.90 15.64 -7.06
C ARG A 70 12.27 14.18 -6.88
N LYS A 71 13.45 13.90 -6.33
CA LYS A 71 13.87 12.51 -6.06
C LYS A 71 13.00 11.85 -5.01
N GLY A 72 12.63 12.58 -3.95
CA GLY A 72 11.76 12.06 -2.90
C GLY A 72 10.38 11.68 -3.44
N MET A 73 9.76 12.56 -4.23
CA MET A 73 8.49 12.26 -4.90
C MET A 73 8.59 11.07 -5.85
N ALA A 74 9.67 10.96 -6.62
CA ALA A 74 9.89 9.82 -7.51
C ALA A 74 10.03 8.49 -6.75
N LEU A 75 10.79 8.48 -5.65
CA LEU A 75 10.96 7.30 -4.79
C LEU A 75 9.65 6.89 -4.13
N VAL A 76 8.89 7.87 -3.61
CA VAL A 76 7.56 7.60 -3.04
C VAL A 76 6.66 7.03 -4.11
N GLY A 77 6.56 7.66 -5.30
CA GLY A 77 5.71 7.17 -6.38
C GLY A 77 6.06 5.75 -6.87
N LEU A 78 7.34 5.36 -6.84
CA LEU A 78 7.78 4.02 -7.19
C LEU A 78 7.54 2.98 -6.07
N ALA A 79 7.41 3.41 -4.82
CA ALA A 79 7.28 2.53 -3.66
C ALA A 79 6.06 1.59 -3.76
N GLY A 80 4.92 2.11 -4.19
CA GLY A 80 3.68 1.34 -4.37
C GLY A 80 3.84 0.23 -5.41
N PRO A 81 4.18 0.54 -6.68
CA PRO A 81 4.42 -0.47 -7.72
C PRO A 81 5.47 -1.51 -7.32
N MET A 82 6.56 -1.09 -6.68
CA MET A 82 7.59 -2.02 -6.19
C MET A 82 7.04 -2.98 -5.13
N MET A 83 6.16 -2.51 -4.23
CA MET A 83 5.51 -3.37 -3.25
C MET A 83 4.59 -4.40 -3.92
N ASN A 84 3.82 -4.00 -4.94
CA ASN A 84 2.99 -4.95 -5.69
C ASN A 84 3.83 -6.03 -6.36
N PHE A 85 4.97 -5.66 -6.94
CA PHE A 85 5.90 -6.61 -7.55
C PHE A 85 6.49 -7.58 -6.52
N LEU A 86 6.86 -7.08 -5.33
CA LEU A 86 7.35 -7.91 -4.23
C LEU A 86 6.27 -8.90 -3.75
N ILE A 87 5.03 -8.45 -3.59
CA ILE A 87 3.89 -9.32 -3.23
C ILE A 87 3.68 -10.40 -4.29
N ALA A 88 3.68 -10.02 -5.58
CA ALA A 88 3.52 -10.97 -6.67
C ALA A 88 4.63 -12.05 -6.65
N LEU A 89 5.88 -11.64 -6.40
CA LEU A 89 7.02 -12.55 -6.29
C LEU A 89 6.86 -13.52 -5.10
N ILE A 90 6.49 -13.01 -3.92
CA ILE A 90 6.25 -13.83 -2.73
C ILE A 90 5.12 -14.83 -2.98
N CYS A 91 4.01 -14.39 -3.59
CA CYS A 91 2.89 -15.25 -3.94
C CYS A 91 3.29 -16.33 -4.97
N ALA A 92 4.10 -16.00 -5.97
CA ALA A 92 4.59 -16.95 -6.96
C ALA A 92 5.45 -18.05 -6.31
N PHE A 93 6.39 -17.69 -5.45
CA PHE A 93 7.19 -18.67 -4.70
C PHE A 93 6.35 -19.51 -3.73
N ALA A 94 5.40 -18.90 -3.03
CA ALA A 94 4.49 -19.62 -2.14
C ALA A 94 3.66 -20.64 -2.91
N MET A 95 3.12 -20.27 -4.08
CA MET A 95 2.38 -21.20 -4.94
C MET A 95 3.26 -22.36 -5.42
N GLU A 96 4.49 -22.09 -5.86
CA GLU A 96 5.43 -23.13 -6.28
C GLU A 96 5.71 -24.14 -5.16
N ILE A 97 5.90 -23.66 -3.92
CA ILE A 97 6.11 -24.53 -2.75
C ILE A 97 4.85 -25.35 -2.47
N ILE A 98 3.67 -24.72 -2.46
CA ILE A 98 2.40 -25.41 -2.23
C ILE A 98 2.19 -26.49 -3.29
N LEU A 99 2.39 -26.19 -4.57
CA LEU A 99 2.24 -27.16 -5.66
C LEU A 99 3.16 -28.37 -5.48
N LYS A 100 4.42 -28.15 -5.10
CA LYS A 100 5.37 -29.23 -4.78
C LYS A 100 4.94 -30.06 -3.57
N MET A 101 4.39 -29.43 -2.53
CA MET A 101 3.93 -30.13 -1.32
C MET A 101 2.62 -30.90 -1.55
N THR A 102 1.77 -30.45 -2.47
CA THR A 102 0.47 -31.08 -2.75
C THR A 102 0.58 -32.20 -3.80
N GLY A 103 1.80 -32.56 -4.21
CA GLY A 103 2.05 -33.69 -5.11
C GLY A 103 1.70 -33.40 -6.57
N GLY A 104 2.31 -32.34 -7.13
CA GLY A 104 2.47 -32.28 -8.58
C GLY A 104 3.15 -33.53 -9.14
#